data_AF-T2ILP8-F1
#
_entry.id   AF-T2ILP8-F1
#
_cell.length_a   1.000
_cell.length_b   1.000
_cell.length_c   1.000
_cell.angle_alpha   90.00
_cell.angle_beta   90.00
_cell.angle_gamma   90.00
#
_symmetry.space_group_name_H-M   'P 1'
#
loop_
_entity.id
_entity.type
_entity.pdbx_description
1 polymer ?
#
loop_
_entity_poly.entity_id
_entity_poly.type
_entity_poly.pdbx_seq_one_letter_code
_entity_poly.pdbx_strand_id
1 'polypeptide(L)'
;MSISTTVKAIQDIMRIDEGVDGDAQRISQLTWMLFLKIFDDREMEAELFEDDYISAMPEGLRWRDWAANDEGMTGETLLDFVNSKLFKSLKNLDLSTSNNPKSRILK
;
A
#
# COMPACT_ATOMS: atom_id res chain seq x y z
N MET A 1 -21.40 6.55 -0.92
CA MET A 1 -21.42 5.29 -0.14
C MET A 1 -20.94 5.59 1.28
N SER A 2 -21.48 4.92 2.29
CA SER A 2 -20.94 5.04 3.65
C SER A 2 -19.65 4.22 3.76
N ILE A 3 -18.69 4.67 4.57
CA ILE A 3 -17.42 3.95 4.77
C ILE A 3 -17.64 2.51 5.27
N SER A 4 -18.66 2.33 6.12
CA SER A 4 -19.06 1.03 6.64
C SER A 4 -19.56 0.08 5.54
N THR A 5 -20.21 0.61 4.51
CA THR A 5 -20.66 -0.18 3.35
C THR A 5 -19.47 -0.66 2.53
N THR A 6 -18.49 0.21 2.29
CA THR A 6 -17.27 -0.14 1.56
C THR A 6 -16.44 -1.18 2.30
N VAL A 7 -16.23 -0.99 3.61
CA VAL A 7 -15.47 -1.95 4.43
C VAL A 7 -16.13 -3.33 4.42
N LYS A 8 -17.47 -3.39 4.55
CA LYS A 8 -18.20 -4.66 4.46
C LYS A 8 -18.03 -5.33 3.10
N ALA A 9 -18.16 -4.58 2.00
CA ALA A 9 -17.97 -5.13 0.66
C ALA A 9 -16.57 -5.74 0.48
N ILE A 10 -15.52 -5.09 1.00
CA ILE A 10 -14.17 -5.65 0.93
C ILE A 10 -14.05 -6.93 1.79
N GLN A 11 -14.60 -6.92 3.01
CA GLN A 11 -14.62 -8.12 3.87
C GLN A 11 -15.34 -9.30 3.21
N ASP A 12 -16.44 -9.04 2.51
CA ASP A 12 -17.20 -10.06 1.78
C ASP A 12 -16.38 -10.65 0.62
N ILE A 13 -15.63 -9.82 -0.12
CA ILE A 13 -14.71 -10.27 -1.18
C ILE A 13 -13.61 -11.16 -0.59
N MET A 14 -12.99 -10.73 0.51
CA MET A 14 -11.89 -11.46 1.15
C MET A 14 -12.30 -12.78 1.77
N ARG A 15 -13.60 -13.00 2.00
CA ARG A 15 -14.12 -14.27 2.53
C ARG A 15 -13.97 -15.44 1.54
N ILE A 16 -13.79 -15.12 0.25
CA ILE A 16 -13.62 -16.10 -0.83
C ILE A 16 -12.14 -16.49 -0.98
N ASP A 17 -11.22 -15.75 -0.34
CA ASP A 17 -9.79 -16.01 -0.40
C ASP A 17 -9.42 -17.21 0.47
N GLU A 18 -9.02 -18.32 -0.17
CA GLU A 18 -8.59 -19.56 0.51
C GLU A 18 -7.31 -19.36 1.34
N GLY A 19 -6.55 -18.28 1.11
CA GLY A 19 -5.33 -17.94 1.83
C GLY A 19 -5.54 -17.14 3.12
N VAL A 20 -6.77 -16.75 3.45
CA VAL A 20 -7.07 -15.89 4.61
C VAL A 20 -8.07 -16.56 5.55
N ASP A 21 -7.59 -17.11 6.67
CA ASP A 21 -8.43 -17.73 7.70
C ASP A 21 -8.71 -16.75 8.87
N GLY A 22 -10.00 -16.49 9.10
CA GLY A 22 -10.49 -15.67 10.20
C GLY A 22 -10.44 -14.15 10.02
N ASP A 23 -11.11 -13.43 10.93
CA ASP A 23 -11.26 -11.97 10.88
C ASP A 23 -9.94 -11.22 11.12
N ALA A 24 -9.06 -11.76 11.95
CA ALA A 24 -7.79 -11.13 12.27
C ALA A 24 -6.88 -11.02 11.03
N GLN A 25 -6.84 -12.05 10.19
CA GLN A 25 -6.06 -12.02 8.95
C GLN A 25 -6.67 -11.06 7.93
N ARG A 26 -8.01 -11.04 7.80
CA ARG A 26 -8.70 -10.05 6.94
C ARG A 26 -8.39 -8.61 7.36
N ILE A 27 -8.42 -8.33 8.66
CA ILE A 27 -8.05 -7.00 9.18
C ILE A 27 -6.59 -6.68 8.84
N SER A 28 -5.67 -7.63 8.98
CA SER A 28 -4.26 -7.42 8.66
C SER A 28 -4.04 -7.07 7.17
N GLN A 29 -4.72 -7.78 6.27
CA GLN A 29 -4.66 -7.50 4.82
C GLN A 29 -5.22 -6.11 4.48
N LEU A 30 -6.36 -5.73 5.07
CA LEU A 30 -6.90 -4.38 4.92
C LEU A 30 -5.96 -3.30 5.44
N THR A 31 -5.31 -3.56 6.58
CA THR A 31 -4.49 -2.57 7.28
C THR A 31 -3.31 -2.12 6.42
N TRP A 32 -2.54 -3.04 5.83
CA TRP A 32 -1.38 -2.64 5.03
C TRP A 32 -1.79 -1.96 3.72
N MET A 33 -2.87 -2.41 3.08
CA MET A 33 -3.38 -1.79 1.85
C MET A 33 -3.84 -0.36 2.11
N LEU A 34 -4.63 -0.15 3.16
CA LEU A 34 -5.08 1.18 3.57
C LEU A 34 -3.90 2.08 3.95
N PHE A 35 -2.91 1.53 4.66
CA PHE A 35 -1.69 2.26 4.99
C PHE A 35 -0.98 2.77 3.72
N LEU A 36 -0.73 1.90 2.74
CA LEU A 36 -0.05 2.31 1.51
C LEU A 36 -0.87 3.32 0.69
N LYS A 37 -2.20 3.15 0.61
CA LYS A 37 -3.07 4.11 -0.08
C LYS A 37 -3.01 5.49 0.56
N ILE A 38 -3.17 5.55 1.88
CA ILE A 38 -3.17 6.80 2.64
C ILE A 38 -1.79 7.45 2.58
N PHE A 39 -0.72 6.65 2.66
CA PHE A 39 0.64 7.16 2.56
C PHE A 39 0.89 7.81 1.20
N ASP A 40 0.53 7.14 0.10
CA ASP A 40 0.67 7.70 -1.25
C ASP A 40 -0.18 8.96 -1.46
N ASP A 41 -1.38 9.03 -0.89
CA ASP A 41 -2.20 10.26 -0.93
C ASP A 41 -1.52 11.43 -0.22
N ARG A 42 -0.85 11.16 0.90
CA ARG A 42 -0.05 12.18 1.61
C ARG A 42 1.22 12.55 0.85
N GLU A 43 1.84 11.60 0.15
CA GLU A 43 2.97 11.90 -0.74
C GLU A 43 2.51 12.78 -1.92
N MET A 44 1.37 12.52 -2.55
CA MET A 44 0.79 13.36 -3.61
C MET A 44 0.55 14.79 -3.14
N GLU A 45 -0.05 14.95 -1.97
CA GLU A 45 -0.26 16.28 -1.39
C GLU A 45 1.07 16.98 -1.13
N ALA A 46 2.07 16.27 -0.59
CA ALA A 46 3.39 16.84 -0.35
C ALA A 46 4.06 17.27 -1.66
N GLU A 47 4.05 16.43 -2.70
CA GLU A 47 4.59 16.76 -4.04
C GLU A 47 3.94 18.02 -4.65
N LEU A 48 2.69 18.32 -4.29
CA LEU A 48 1.98 19.51 -4.78
C LEU A 48 2.32 20.79 -4.00
N PHE A 49 2.64 20.68 -2.71
CA PHE A 49 2.80 21.84 -1.81
C PHE A 49 4.25 22.08 -1.37
N GLU A 50 5.14 21.10 -1.49
CA GLU A 50 6.54 21.13 -1.06
C GLU A 50 7.45 20.95 -2.29
N ASP A 51 8.06 22.04 -2.76
CA ASP A 51 8.87 22.08 -4.00
C ASP A 51 10.09 21.13 -3.99
N ASP A 52 10.62 20.81 -2.81
CA ASP A 52 11.80 19.96 -2.60
C ASP A 52 11.47 18.58 -2.03
N TYR A 53 10.20 18.18 -2.10
CA TYR A 53 9.78 16.89 -1.58
C TYR A 53 10.40 15.73 -2.37
N ILE A 54 11.00 14.79 -1.62
CA ILE A 54 11.54 13.54 -2.15
C ILE A 54 10.85 12.39 -1.42
N SER A 55 10.14 11.54 -2.17
CA SER A 55 9.50 10.34 -1.64
C SER A 55 10.54 9.40 -1.03
N ALA A 56 10.18 8.80 0.12
CA ALA A 56 10.99 7.75 0.74
C ALA A 56 10.73 6.38 0.11
N MET A 57 9.67 6.26 -0.70
CA MET A 57 9.31 5.05 -1.41
C MET A 57 10.12 4.94 -2.71
N PRO A 58 10.73 3.78 -2.99
CA PRO A 58 11.32 3.51 -4.28
C PRO A 58 10.28 3.60 -5.41
N GLU A 59 10.74 4.01 -6.58
CA GLU A 59 9.91 4.07 -7.78
C GLU A 59 9.27 2.71 -8.09
N GLY A 60 7.98 2.71 -8.47
CA GLY A 60 7.24 1.50 -8.78
C GLY A 60 6.67 0.77 -7.57
N LEU A 61 6.88 1.28 -6.35
CA LEU A 61 6.31 0.71 -5.12
C LEU A 61 5.20 1.58 -4.51
N ARG A 62 5.04 2.83 -4.96
CA ARG A 62 3.95 3.71 -4.50
C ARG A 62 2.61 3.15 -4.96
N TRP A 63 1.56 3.39 -4.18
CA TRP A 63 0.22 2.86 -4.49
C TRP A 63 -0.21 3.20 -5.92
N ARG A 64 -0.02 4.45 -6.35
CA ARG A 64 -0.34 4.89 -7.72
C ARG A 64 0.38 4.12 -8.83
N ASP A 65 1.53 3.53 -8.55
CA ASP A 65 2.35 2.87 -9.57
C ASP A 65 1.82 1.47 -9.93
N TRP A 66 1.09 0.79 -9.03
CA TRP A 66 0.65 -0.59 -9.25
C TRP A 66 -0.84 -0.85 -8.96
N ALA A 67 -1.49 -0.03 -8.14
CA ALA A 67 -2.85 -0.27 -7.66
C ALA A 67 -3.90 0.76 -8.13
N ALA A 68 -3.49 1.85 -8.78
CA ALA A 68 -4.43 2.90 -9.22
C ALA A 68 -5.13 2.62 -10.56
N ASN A 69 -4.64 1.66 -11.35
CA ASN A 69 -5.25 1.26 -12.61
C ASN A 69 -6.15 0.04 -12.39
N ASP A 70 -7.46 0.18 -12.68
CA ASP A 70 -8.44 -0.91 -12.58
C ASP A 70 -8.15 -2.07 -13.55
N GLU A 71 -7.44 -1.80 -14.66
CA GLU A 71 -6.95 -2.81 -15.62
C GLU A 71 -5.48 -3.19 -15.37
N GLY A 72 -4.96 -2.90 -14.18
CA GLY A 72 -3.57 -3.15 -13.79
C GLY A 72 -3.23 -4.62 -13.54
N MET A 73 -2.13 -4.85 -12.82
CA MET A 73 -1.68 -6.20 -12.47
C MET A 73 -2.73 -6.93 -11.64
N THR A 74 -3.01 -8.19 -11.98
CA THR A 74 -3.96 -9.06 -11.27
C THR A 74 -3.44 -10.49 -11.18
N GLY A 75 -4.16 -11.35 -10.46
CA GLY A 75 -3.87 -12.78 -10.34
C GLY A 75 -2.46 -13.09 -9.81
N GLU A 76 -1.81 -14.11 -10.39
CA GLU A 76 -0.48 -14.56 -9.99
C GLU A 76 0.59 -13.47 -10.12
N THR A 77 0.49 -12.61 -11.14
CA THR A 77 1.42 -11.49 -11.33
C THR A 77 1.36 -10.49 -10.18
N LEU A 78 0.14 -10.16 -9.71
CA LEU A 78 -0.02 -9.28 -8.55
C LEU A 78 0.51 -9.95 -7.27
N LEU A 79 0.22 -11.24 -7.08
CA LEU A 79 0.70 -11.99 -5.93
C LEU A 79 2.23 -12.05 -5.87
N ASP A 80 2.90 -12.32 -6.99
CA ASP A 80 4.37 -12.33 -7.04
C ASP A 80 4.95 -10.94 -6.80
N PHE A 81 4.36 -9.90 -7.40
CA PHE A 81 4.77 -8.52 -7.13
C PHE A 81 4.70 -8.19 -5.64
N VAL A 82 3.57 -8.47 -4.98
CA VAL A 82 3.37 -8.16 -3.55
C VAL A 82 4.36 -8.93 -2.67
N ASN A 83 4.48 -10.25 -2.88
CA ASN A 83 5.27 -11.13 -2.01
C ASN A 83 6.77 -11.02 -2.26
N SER A 84 7.18 -11.00 -3.52
CA SER A 84 8.59 -11.10 -3.92
C SER A 84 9.26 -9.74 -4.05
N LYS A 85 8.49 -8.68 -4.37
CA LYS A 85 9.03 -7.33 -4.63
C LYS A 85 8.60 -6.32 -3.59
N LEU A 86 7.31 -6.05 -3.43
CA LEU A 86 6.81 -4.96 -2.58
C LEU A 86 7.25 -5.13 -1.12
N PHE A 87 6.81 -6.18 -0.44
CA PHE A 87 7.15 -6.37 0.98
C PHE A 87 8.64 -6.56 1.22
N LYS A 88 9.33 -7.26 0.31
CA LYS A 88 10.78 -7.44 0.39
C LYS A 88 11.51 -6.10 0.30
N SER A 89 11.07 -5.20 -0.58
CA SER A 89 11.70 -3.89 -0.74
C SER A 89 11.39 -2.99 0.45
N LEU A 90 10.13 -2.93 0.90
CA LEU A 90 9.72 -2.14 2.06
C LEU A 90 10.49 -2.55 3.33
N LYS A 91 10.67 -3.85 3.54
CA LYS A 91 11.44 -4.39 4.69
C LYS A 91 12.91 -3.97 4.68
N ASN A 92 13.49 -3.76 3.50
CA ASN A 92 14.90 -3.42 3.33
C ASN A 92 15.11 -1.92 3.06
N LEU A 93 14.10 -1.07 3.29
CA LEU A 93 14.25 0.36 3.10
C LEU A 93 15.28 0.94 4.06
N ASP A 94 16.34 1.51 3.49
CA ASP A 94 17.27 2.30 4.26
C ASP A 94 16.75 3.73 4.43
N LEU A 95 16.02 3.93 5.52
CA LEU A 95 15.44 5.21 5.89
C LEU A 95 16.46 6.11 6.63
N SER A 96 17.70 5.65 6.85
CA SER A 96 18.73 6.42 7.56
C SER A 96 19.34 7.56 6.73
N THR A 97 19.27 7.44 5.41
CA THR A 97 19.83 8.43 4.46
C THR A 97 18.77 9.44 3.99
N SER A 98 17.49 9.19 4.26
CA SER A 98 16.41 10.08 3.86
C SER A 98 16.31 11.28 4.82
N ASN A 99 16.70 12.48 4.35
CA ASN A 99 16.46 13.75 5.05
C ASN A 99 14.97 14.11 5.19
N ASN A 100 14.06 13.33 4.60
CA ASN A 100 12.62 13.51 4.74
C ASN A 100 12.11 12.95 6.08
N PRO A 101 11.61 13.78 7.02
CA PRO A 101 11.08 13.30 8.30
C PRO A 101 9.93 12.29 8.17
N LYS A 102 9.19 12.33 7.05
CA LYS A 102 8.06 11.43 6.75
C LYS A 102 8.52 9.99 6.47
N SER A 103 9.79 9.77 6.13
CA SER A 103 10.39 8.44 5.96
C SER A 103 10.30 7.59 7.23
N ARG A 104 10.25 8.22 8.42
CA ARG A 104 10.16 7.53 9.71
C ARG A 104 8.84 6.79 9.92
N ILE A 105 7.80 7.12 9.15
CA ILE A 105 6.48 6.46 9.21
C ILE A 105 6.54 5.06 8.58
N LEU A 106 7.54 4.79 7.72
CA LEU A 106 7.75 3.51 7.06
C LEU A 106 8.54 2.49 7.90
N LYS A 107 8.92 2.84 9.14
CA LYS A 107 9.72 2.00 10.05
C LYS A 107 8.89 1.44 11.19
#